data_AF-A0A815UGR3-F1
#
_entry.id   AF-A0A815UGR3-F1
#
_cell.length_a   1.000
_cell.length_b   1.000
_cell.length_c   1.000
_cell.angle_alpha   90.00
_cell.angle_beta   90.00
_cell.angle_gamma   90.00
#
_symmetry.space_group_name_H-M   'P 1'
#
loop_
_entity.id
_entity.type
_entity.pdbx_description
1 polymer ?
#
loop_
_entity_poly.entity_id
_entity_poly.type
_entity_poly.pdbx_seq_one_letter_code
_entity_poly.pdbx_strand_id
1 'polypeptide(L)'
;EIVLRQIELFGNISCLQIAANADNKLFLAHSCCVQSLNNIWYDKLYPDQSKKRNRAALFIGFLSFGLLAPVFVEYRKEPKVRNKKP
;
A
#
# COMPACT_ATOMS: atom_id res chain seq x y z
N GLU A 1 7.68 0.23 9.42
CA GLU A 1 6.29 0.22 9.93
C GLU A 1 6.03 1.20 11.09
N ILE A 2 6.91 2.17 11.36
CA ILE A 2 6.74 3.10 12.50
C ILE A 2 5.58 4.10 12.26
N VAL A 3 5.33 4.49 11.00
CA VAL A 3 4.34 5.52 10.65
C VAL A 3 2.88 5.07 10.86
N LEU A 4 2.63 3.76 10.77
CA LEU A 4 1.31 3.15 10.96
C LEU A 4 1.08 2.65 12.39
N ARG A 5 2.12 2.65 13.22
CA ARG A 5 2.01 2.21 14.61
C ARG A 5 1.12 3.16 15.37
N GLN A 6 0.15 2.62 16.11
CA GLN A 6 -0.66 3.38 17.04
C GLN A 6 0.19 3.73 18.26
N ILE A 7 0.13 4.99 18.66
CA ILE A 7 0.84 5.48 19.85
C ILE A 7 -0.22 5.73 20.93
N GLU A 8 -0.18 4.92 21.99
CA GLU A 8 -1.14 4.99 23.11
C GLU A 8 -1.12 6.37 23.80
N LEU A 9 0.04 7.02 23.86
CA LEU A 9 0.23 8.35 24.44
C LEU A 9 -0.60 9.46 23.78
N PHE A 10 -1.04 9.25 22.53
CA PHE A 10 -1.84 10.23 21.78
C PHE A 10 -3.25 9.71 21.48
N GLY A 11 -3.77 8.77 22.27
CA GLY A 11 -5.13 8.25 22.12
C GLY A 11 -5.29 7.22 20.99
N ASN A 12 -4.27 6.36 20.80
CA ASN A 12 -4.25 5.32 19.75
C ASN A 12 -4.29 5.85 18.31
N ILE A 13 -3.82 7.07 18.10
CA ILE A 13 -3.75 7.69 16.78
C ILE A 13 -2.42 7.32 16.13
N SER A 14 -2.44 7.07 14.81
CA SER A 14 -1.22 6.86 14.03
C SER A 14 -0.51 8.17 13.71
N CYS A 15 0.82 8.11 13.58
CA CYS A 15 1.61 9.27 13.17
C CYS A 15 1.14 9.83 11.80
N LEU A 16 0.71 8.93 10.89
CA LEU A 16 0.12 9.32 9.60
C LEU A 16 -1.16 10.15 9.77
N GLN A 17 -2.06 9.76 10.65
CA GLN A 17 -3.32 10.48 10.90
C GLN A 17 -3.06 11.89 11.47
N ILE A 18 -2.09 12.02 12.38
CA ILE A 18 -1.71 13.33 12.93
C ILE A 18 -1.16 14.22 11.82
N ALA A 19 -0.25 13.69 10.99
CA ALA A 19 0.33 14.44 9.89
C ALA A 19 -0.71 14.85 8.82
N ALA A 20 -1.68 13.97 8.56
CA ALA A 20 -2.80 14.27 7.65
C ALA A 20 -3.73 15.34 8.23
N ASN A 21 -4.08 15.26 9.51
CA ASN A 21 -4.92 16.26 10.19
C ASN A 21 -4.24 17.63 10.27
N ALA A 22 -2.91 17.66 10.33
CA ALA A 22 -2.11 18.88 10.35
C ALA A 22 -1.81 19.47 8.95
N ASP A 23 -2.35 18.87 7.87
CA ASP A 23 -2.03 19.20 6.46
C ASP A 23 -0.51 19.33 6.19
N ASN A 24 0.30 18.49 6.85
CA ASN A 24 1.76 18.58 6.74
C ASN A 24 2.25 17.87 5.46
N LYS A 25 2.18 18.61 4.34
CA LYS A 25 2.55 18.13 3.00
C LYS A 25 4.02 17.70 2.90
N LEU A 26 4.92 18.35 3.64
CA LEU A 26 6.35 18.02 3.62
C LEU A 26 6.61 16.62 4.21
N PHE A 27 5.92 16.29 5.32
CA PHE A 27 6.04 14.97 5.92
C PHE A 27 5.38 13.88 5.07
N LEU A 28 4.21 14.16 4.48
CA LEU A 28 3.49 13.21 3.62
C LEU A 28 4.23 12.95 2.29
N ALA A 29 4.94 13.94 1.75
CA ALA A 29 5.74 13.81 0.53
C ALA A 29 7.03 12.97 0.74
N HIS A 30 7.38 12.64 1.98
CA HIS A 30 8.56 11.85 2.27
C HIS A 30 8.46 10.46 1.63
N SER A 31 9.55 9.98 1.01
CA SER A 31 9.60 8.73 0.24
C SER A 31 9.09 7.51 1.04
N CYS A 32 9.40 7.44 2.33
CA CYS A 32 8.92 6.40 3.24
C CYS A 32 7.38 6.43 3.42
N CYS A 33 6.78 7.62 3.55
CA CYS A 33 5.33 7.79 3.67
C CYS A 33 4.65 7.41 2.37
N VAL A 34 5.17 7.89 1.23
CA VAL A 34 4.67 7.55 -0.11
C VAL A 34 4.76 6.06 -0.38
N GLN A 35 5.86 5.40 -0.01
CA GLN A 35 6.00 3.95 -0.15
C GLN A 35 5.01 3.19 0.73
N SER A 36 4.79 3.64 1.97
CA SER A 36 3.82 3.04 2.88
C SER A 36 2.39 3.21 2.35
N LEU A 37 2.03 4.40 1.87
CA LEU A 37 0.76 4.70 1.24
C LEU A 37 0.54 3.86 -0.02
N ASN A 38 1.55 3.73 -0.89
CA ASN A 38 1.47 2.86 -2.06
C ASN A 38 1.28 1.39 -1.67
N ASN A 39 1.97 0.92 -0.62
CA ASN A 39 1.77 -0.44 -0.13
C ASN A 39 0.34 -0.65 0.39
N ILE A 40 -0.26 0.31 1.10
CA ILE A 40 -1.64 0.22 1.60
C ILE A 40 -2.64 0.28 0.43
N TRP A 41 -2.43 1.21 -0.49
CA TRP A 41 -3.35 1.44 -1.62
C TRP A 41 -3.42 0.26 -2.58
N TYR A 42 -2.26 -0.33 -2.88
CA TYR A 42 -2.19 -1.49 -3.77
C TYR A 42 -2.35 -2.81 -3.01
N ASP A 43 -2.12 -2.86 -1.70
CA ASP A 43 -2.21 -4.04 -0.83
C ASP A 43 -1.43 -5.24 -1.41
N LYS A 44 -2.14 -6.11 -2.15
CA LYS A 44 -1.61 -7.31 -2.82
C LYS A 44 -1.22 -7.11 -4.27
N LEU A 45 -1.50 -5.95 -4.86
CA LEU A 45 -1.11 -5.59 -6.22
C LEU A 45 0.34 -5.16 -6.26
N TYR A 46 1.06 -5.55 -7.31
CA TYR A 46 2.41 -5.08 -7.51
C TYR A 46 2.39 -3.54 -7.78
N PRO A 47 3.13 -2.72 -7.02
CA PRO A 47 3.06 -1.26 -7.12
C PRO A 47 3.73 -0.70 -8.39
N ASP A 48 4.45 -1.53 -9.17
CA ASP A 48 4.98 -1.15 -10.49
C ASP A 48 3.85 -1.10 -11.53
N GLN A 49 3.01 -0.07 -11.41
CA GLN A 49 1.91 0.26 -12.33
C GLN A 49 2.39 1.06 -13.56
N SER A 50 3.70 1.32 -13.66
CA SER A 50 4.33 2.03 -14.78
C SER A 50 4.05 1.36 -16.13
N LYS A 51 3.84 0.04 -16.12
CA LYS A 51 3.55 -0.75 -17.31
C LYS A 51 2.07 -0.61 -17.67
N LYS A 52 1.78 -0.03 -18.85
CA LYS A 52 0.43 0.11 -19.44
C LYS A 52 -0.43 -1.17 -19.35
N ARG A 53 0.21 -2.34 -19.34
CA ARG A 53 -0.40 -3.66 -19.18
C ARG A 53 -1.16 -3.82 -17.85
N ASN A 54 -0.62 -3.33 -16.72
CA ASN A 54 -1.26 -3.50 -15.42
C ASN A 54 -2.51 -2.63 -15.26
N ARG A 55 -2.51 -1.42 -15.84
CA ARG A 55 -3.71 -0.56 -15.88
C ARG A 55 -4.83 -1.20 -16.70
N ALA A 56 -4.51 -1.75 -17.87
CA ALA A 56 -5.51 -2.46 -18.68
C ALA A 56 -6.07 -3.70 -17.96
N ALA A 57 -5.21 -4.47 -17.28
CA ALA A 57 -5.63 -5.64 -16.49
C ALA A 57 -6.58 -5.26 -15.34
N LEU A 58 -6.32 -4.15 -14.64
CA LEU A 58 -7.23 -3.66 -13.59
C LEU A 58 -8.59 -3.24 -14.16
N PHE A 59 -8.61 -2.55 -15.31
CA PHE A 59 -9.85 -2.18 -15.98
C PHE A 59 -10.66 -3.40 -16.45
N ILE A 60 -10.00 -4.41 -17.02
CA ILE A 60 -10.64 -5.67 -17.41
C ILE A 60 -11.13 -6.43 -16.18
N GLY A 61 -10.36 -6.44 -15.10
CA GLY A 61 -10.76 -6.99 -13.81
C GLY A 61 -12.04 -6.34 -13.28
N PHE A 62 -12.15 -5.02 -13.35
CA PHE A 62 -13.36 -4.29 -12.95
C PHE A 62 -14.56 -4.59 -13.85
N LEU A 63 -14.39 -4.56 -15.18
CA LEU A 63 -15.45 -4.87 -16.15
C LEU A 63 -15.96 -6.31 -16.05
N SER A 64 -15.08 -7.25 -15.70
CA SER A 64 -15.41 -8.67 -15.56
C SER A 64 -15.91 -9.06 -14.17
N PHE A 65 -16.28 -8.10 -13.31
CA PHE A 65 -16.67 -8.36 -11.91
C PHE A 65 -15.62 -9.19 -11.13
N GLY A 66 -14.35 -8.99 -11.44
CA GLY A 66 -13.24 -9.68 -10.77
C GLY A 66 -13.01 -11.12 -11.22
N LEU A 67 -13.81 -11.67 -12.16
CA LEU A 67 -13.69 -13.06 -12.58
C LEU A 67 -12.38 -13.36 -13.31
N LEU A 68 -11.88 -12.38 -14.08
CA LEU A 68 -10.62 -12.49 -14.81
C LEU A 68 -9.44 -11.80 -14.09
N ALA A 69 -9.67 -11.22 -12.91
CA ALA A 69 -8.61 -10.62 -12.10
C ALA A 69 -7.42 -11.57 -11.83
N PRO A 70 -7.60 -12.85 -11.44
CA PRO A 70 -6.46 -13.73 -11.13
C PRO A 70 -5.57 -14.08 -12.34
N VAL A 71 -6.07 -13.92 -13.57
CA VAL A 71 -5.34 -14.26 -14.79
C VAL A 71 -4.51 -13.08 -15.31
N PHE A 72 -5.05 -11.87 -15.21
CA PHE A 72 -4.42 -10.68 -15.81
C PHE A 72 -3.67 -9.82 -14.80
N VAL A 73 -3.96 -9.95 -13.51
CA VAL A 73 -3.35 -9.14 -12.46
C VAL A 73 -2.13 -9.85 -11.87
N GLU A 74 -0.99 -9.16 -11.88
CA GLU A 74 0.22 -9.63 -11.23
C GLU A 74 0.17 -9.29 -9.74
N TYR A 75 -0.05 -10.32 -8.92
CA TYR A 75 -0.06 -10.20 -7.47
C TYR A 75 1.37 -10.15 -6.93
N ARG A 76 1.56 -9.32 -5.92
CA ARG A 76 2.78 -9.26 -5.13
C ARG A 76 2.97 -10.60 -4.45
N LYS A 77 4.03 -11.34 -4.82
CA LYS A 77 4.47 -12.51 -4.05
C LYS A 77 4.79 -12.04 -2.64
N GLU A 78 4.17 -12.67 -1.64
CA GLU A 78 4.46 -12.33 -0.25
C GLU A 78 5.96 -12.52 0.03
N PRO A 79 6.60 -11.57 0.73
CA PRO A 79 7.96 -11.78 1.19
C PRO A 79 7.96 -13.01 2.09
N LYS A 80 8.73 -14.05 1.75
CA LYS A 80 8.96 -15.20 2.63
C LYS A 80 9.36 -14.66 4.00
N VAL A 81 8.50 -14.83 5.00
CA VAL A 81 8.79 -14.47 6.39
C VAL A 81 10.05 -15.22 6.78
N ARG A 82 11.19 -14.50 6.82
CA ARG A 82 12.43 -15.04 7.37
C ARG A 82 12.19 -15.15 8.86
N ASN A 83 11.80 -16.34 9.30
CA ASN A 83 11.85 -16.74 10.70
C ASN A 83 13.30 -16.55 11.17
N LYS A 84 13.60 -15.38 11.76
CA LYS A 84 14.75 -15.25 12.64
C LYS A 84 14.37 -15.99 13.91
N LYS A 85 14.92 -17.21 14.06
CA LYS A 85 14.93 -17.90 15.35
C LYS A 85 15.60 -16.97 16.40
N PRO A 86 15.15 -17.03 17.66
CA PRO A 86 15.70 -16.24 18.76
C PRO A 86 17.21 -16.48 18.93
#